data_AF-A0A9D9K4C2-F1
#
_entry.id   AF-A0A9D9K4C2-F1
#
_cell.length_a   1.000
_cell.length_b   1.000
_cell.length_c   1.000
_cell.angle_alpha   90.00
_cell.angle_beta   90.00
_cell.angle_gamma   90.00
#
_symmetry.space_group_name_H-M   'P 1'
#
loop_
_entity.id
_entity.type
_entity.pdbx_description
1 polymer ?
#
loop_
_entity_poly.entity_id
_entity_poly.type
_entity_poly.pdbx_seq_one_letter_code
_entity_poly.pdbx_strand_id
1 'polypeptide(L)'
;MTPRLFLVSIVLFGSISVSVPTLAQPIVPAEDGTGTIVTPQGDRLDIEGGQLSNDDANLFHSFEQFNLENGQTANFISNPDIQNILGRITGGDVSYINGLIQVVGGDSNLYLMNPSGILFGSGAQLNVPADFIATTATGIGFETGWFEALQTSDWSNLTGTPTSFSFALENPGSIVNEGNLAVLPGRELGLLGGVTVNTGSIESAGGTVVLTSVPGQSLLRLSVPGNLLSLEIAANPLLDTGFNPLGLPEMLTGGRVDLVSRITVNPDGTVSLDRSTVRVNPRVGTSIVSGSIDVSNAGSIGVFGDRVAAINGTLDASGTNNGGRIFFGGDVRGSGNLPTAQFAFVDPLSSLFADALESGDGGQIVVWSNDTTLFSGTAMARGVDNGGFVEISGRNRLAFRGNADVSGSTPGTILFDPDTITIDRLPRNNDPNDPNFQDPNDPNFQDPNDPNFDPNDPNDPNFQDPNDPNFQD
;
A
#
# COMPACT_ATOMS: atom_id res chain seq x y z
N MET A 1 68.23 -38.71 40.63
CA MET A 1 67.60 -37.41 40.31
C MET A 1 66.42 -37.68 39.39
N THR A 2 65.22 -37.75 39.96
CA THR A 2 63.95 -38.02 39.26
C THR A 2 63.23 -36.70 38.98
N PRO A 3 62.76 -36.42 37.75
CA PRO A 3 62.05 -35.19 37.47
C PRO A 3 60.59 -35.32 37.94
N ARG A 4 60.09 -34.30 38.64
CA ARG A 4 58.66 -34.15 38.99
C ARG A 4 57.98 -33.34 37.89
N LEU A 5 57.00 -33.96 37.22
CA LEU A 5 56.08 -33.29 36.29
C LEU A 5 55.08 -32.45 37.11
N PHE A 6 55.01 -31.15 36.85
CA PHE A 6 53.93 -30.29 37.34
C PHE A 6 52.80 -30.29 36.29
N LEU A 7 51.62 -30.77 36.68
CA LEU A 7 50.39 -30.64 35.90
C LEU A 7 49.81 -29.25 36.16
N VAL A 8 49.73 -28.40 35.13
CA VAL A 8 49.00 -27.13 35.18
C VAL A 8 47.59 -27.39 34.69
N SER A 9 46.61 -27.30 35.59
CA SER A 9 45.18 -27.37 35.25
C SER A 9 44.73 -26.00 34.75
N ILE A 10 44.51 -25.87 33.44
CA ILE A 10 43.85 -24.71 32.84
C ILE A 10 42.34 -24.89 33.05
N VAL A 11 41.74 -24.06 33.90
CA VAL A 11 40.29 -23.96 34.05
C VAL A 11 39.78 -23.06 32.94
N LEU A 12 39.20 -23.66 31.90
CA LEU A 12 38.55 -22.96 30.80
C LEU A 12 37.17 -22.47 31.30
N PHE A 13 37.05 -21.18 31.64
CA PHE A 13 35.76 -20.55 31.89
C PHE A 13 35.04 -20.40 30.54
N GLY A 14 34.13 -21.33 30.23
CA GLY A 14 33.20 -21.18 29.12
C GLY A 14 32.16 -20.12 29.46
N SER A 15 32.24 -18.97 28.80
CA SER A 15 31.20 -17.95 28.82
C SER A 15 29.95 -18.52 28.15
N ILE A 16 28.95 -18.89 28.94
CA ILE A 16 27.63 -19.24 28.42
C ILE A 16 26.94 -17.92 28.11
N SER A 17 27.01 -17.49 26.84
CA SER A 17 26.18 -16.40 26.33
C SER A 17 24.74 -16.91 26.26
N VAL A 18 23.95 -16.62 27.28
CA VAL A 18 22.49 -16.85 27.24
C VAL A 18 21.91 -15.76 26.34
N SER A 19 21.60 -16.09 25.09
CA SER A 19 20.83 -15.22 24.21
C SER A 19 19.41 -15.16 24.75
N VAL A 20 19.10 -14.12 25.52
CA VAL A 20 17.71 -13.78 25.85
C VAL A 20 17.03 -13.43 24.53
N PRO A 21 15.86 -14.01 24.19
CA PRO A 21 15.10 -13.53 23.05
C PRO A 21 14.83 -12.03 23.26
N THR A 22 15.30 -11.20 22.34
CA THR A 22 14.94 -9.78 22.28
C THR A 22 13.48 -9.71 21.86
N LEU A 23 12.57 -9.68 22.84
CA LEU A 23 11.20 -9.22 22.63
C LEU A 23 11.26 -7.87 21.91
N ALA A 24 10.35 -7.62 20.98
CA ALA A 24 10.24 -6.30 20.38
C ALA A 24 10.06 -5.30 21.52
N GLN A 25 10.90 -4.26 21.57
CA GLN A 25 10.71 -3.23 22.59
C GLN A 25 9.37 -2.53 22.29
N PRO A 26 8.56 -2.24 23.33
CA PRO A 26 7.28 -1.54 23.19
C PRO A 26 7.51 -0.11 22.70
N ILE A 27 6.48 0.73 22.67
CA ILE A 27 6.60 2.13 22.26
C ILE A 27 7.66 2.86 23.11
N VAL A 28 8.69 3.42 22.46
CA VAL A 28 9.78 4.18 23.07
C VAL A 28 9.66 5.64 22.62
N PRO A 29 9.42 6.61 23.52
CA PRO A 29 9.39 8.02 23.17
C PRO A 29 10.79 8.51 22.75
N ALA A 30 10.85 9.44 21.79
CA ALA A 30 12.11 10.03 21.35
C ALA A 30 12.62 11.11 22.32
N GLU A 31 13.92 11.15 22.57
CA GLU A 31 14.59 12.21 23.34
C GLU A 31 14.96 13.43 22.47
N ASP A 32 13.98 13.99 21.76
CA ASP A 32 14.19 15.05 20.76
C ASP A 32 13.55 16.41 21.11
N GLY A 33 13.09 16.55 22.35
CA GLY A 33 12.42 17.76 22.84
C GLY A 33 10.91 17.79 22.57
N THR A 34 10.33 16.79 21.91
CA THR A 34 8.86 16.70 21.73
C THR A 34 8.15 16.49 23.08
N GLY A 35 8.83 15.88 24.07
CA GLY A 35 8.24 15.68 25.40
C GLY A 35 7.09 14.67 25.39
N THR A 36 7.14 13.69 24.48
CA THR A 36 6.19 12.58 24.47
C THR A 36 6.42 11.68 25.68
N ILE A 37 5.35 11.33 26.37
CA ILE A 37 5.37 10.47 27.56
C ILE A 37 4.57 9.22 27.24
N VAL A 38 5.14 8.05 27.53
CA VAL A 38 4.48 6.75 27.37
C VAL A 38 4.39 6.10 28.75
N THR A 39 3.18 5.97 29.28
CA THR A 39 2.90 5.44 30.61
C THR A 39 2.20 4.07 30.50
N PRO A 40 2.87 2.96 30.87
CA PRO A 40 2.24 1.65 30.87
C PRO A 40 1.15 1.50 31.96
N GLN A 41 0.01 0.93 31.58
CA GLN A 41 -1.15 0.58 32.41
C GLN A 41 -1.57 -0.86 32.07
N GLY A 42 -0.78 -1.84 32.51
CA GLY A 42 -0.92 -3.22 32.05
C GLY A 42 -0.53 -3.32 30.56
N ASP A 43 -1.43 -3.89 29.74
CA ASP A 43 -1.23 -4.01 28.28
C ASP A 43 -1.56 -2.73 27.51
N ARG A 44 -2.08 -1.69 28.19
CA ARG A 44 -2.33 -0.36 27.61
C ARG A 44 -1.14 0.56 27.84
N LEU A 45 -0.70 1.26 26.80
CA LEU A 45 0.34 2.26 26.82
C LEU A 45 -0.33 3.63 26.59
N ASP A 46 -0.48 4.42 27.66
CA ASP A 46 -1.05 5.77 27.56
C ASP A 46 0.00 6.73 27.03
N ILE A 47 -0.32 7.41 25.93
CA ILE A 47 0.55 8.37 25.24
C ILE A 47 0.04 9.77 25.56
N GLU A 48 0.84 10.51 26.31
CA GLU A 48 0.56 11.86 26.83
C GLU A 48 1.73 12.81 26.54
N GLY A 49 1.63 14.05 27.01
CA GLY A 49 2.64 15.08 26.77
C GLY A 49 2.60 15.54 25.31
N GLY A 50 3.76 15.69 24.67
CA GLY A 50 3.87 16.18 23.31
C GLY A 50 4.01 17.70 23.20
N GLN A 51 4.03 18.21 21.97
CA GLN A 51 4.04 19.65 21.68
C GLN A 51 2.76 20.07 20.98
N LEU A 52 2.24 21.26 21.31
CA LEU A 52 1.09 21.85 20.65
C LEU A 52 1.52 22.89 19.62
N SER A 53 0.74 23.02 18.55
CA SER A 53 0.77 24.19 17.67
C SER A 53 0.22 25.44 18.39
N ASN A 54 0.52 26.63 17.87
CA ASN A 54 0.08 27.90 18.47
C ASN A 54 -1.45 28.12 18.47
N ASP A 55 -2.18 27.38 17.64
CA ASP A 55 -3.65 27.36 17.61
C ASP A 55 -4.27 26.25 18.46
N ASP A 56 -3.44 25.50 19.20
CA ASP A 56 -3.79 24.36 20.06
C ASP A 56 -4.51 23.20 19.34
N ALA A 57 -4.60 23.24 18.01
CA ALA A 57 -5.35 22.28 17.22
C ALA A 57 -4.54 21.03 16.82
N ASN A 58 -3.20 21.11 16.83
CA ASN A 58 -2.31 20.00 16.44
C ASN A 58 -1.45 19.58 17.63
N LEU A 59 -1.54 18.30 18.00
CA LEU A 59 -0.70 17.67 19.03
C LEU A 59 0.34 16.76 18.38
N PHE A 60 1.60 17.03 18.64
CA PHE A 60 2.73 16.31 18.05
C PHE A 60 3.40 15.38 19.05
N HIS A 61 3.65 14.14 18.61
CA HIS A 61 4.38 13.11 19.32
C HIS A 61 5.56 12.59 18.49
N SER A 62 6.62 12.15 19.19
CA SER A 62 7.82 11.59 18.57
C SER A 62 8.29 10.36 19.33
N PHE A 63 8.61 9.32 18.56
CA PHE A 63 9.00 8.00 19.06
C PHE A 63 10.29 7.54 18.40
N GLU A 64 11.16 6.90 19.17
CA GLU A 64 12.29 6.16 18.59
C GLU A 64 11.78 4.85 17.97
N GLN A 65 10.90 4.15 18.70
CA GLN A 65 10.25 2.92 18.25
C GLN A 65 8.76 2.97 18.57
N PHE A 66 7.94 2.45 17.65
CA PHE A 66 6.50 2.33 17.85
C PHE A 66 6.06 0.96 17.35
N ASN A 67 6.00 0.01 18.28
CA ASN A 67 5.59 -1.38 18.04
C ASN A 67 4.48 -1.75 19.02
N LEU A 68 3.57 -2.63 18.60
CA LEU A 68 2.54 -3.23 19.45
C LEU A 68 2.53 -4.74 19.25
N GLU A 69 2.57 -5.48 20.34
CA GLU A 69 2.28 -6.92 20.35
C GLU A 69 0.76 -7.17 20.42
N ASN A 70 0.35 -8.42 20.17
CA ASN A 70 -1.05 -8.81 20.28
C ASN A 70 -1.58 -8.63 21.70
N GLY A 71 -2.75 -8.00 21.80
CA GLY A 71 -3.38 -7.62 23.07
C GLY A 71 -2.91 -6.27 23.64
N GLN A 72 -1.82 -5.69 23.13
CA GLN A 72 -1.38 -4.37 23.56
C GLN A 72 -2.23 -3.27 22.93
N THR A 73 -2.33 -2.13 23.62
CA THR A 73 -3.04 -0.93 23.14
C THR A 73 -2.15 0.30 23.21
N ALA A 74 -1.94 0.99 22.09
CA ALA A 74 -1.44 2.37 22.09
C ALA A 74 -2.63 3.32 22.27
N ASN A 75 -2.68 4.04 23.39
CA ASN A 75 -3.80 4.91 23.73
C ASN A 75 -3.37 6.38 23.75
N PHE A 76 -3.61 7.09 22.64
CA PHE A 76 -3.36 8.53 22.55
C PHE A 76 -4.39 9.31 23.34
N ILE A 77 -3.93 10.12 24.30
CA ILE A 77 -4.79 10.97 25.12
C ILE A 77 -4.94 12.33 24.44
N SER A 78 -6.16 12.63 24.02
CA SER A 78 -6.55 13.88 23.38
C SER A 78 -7.44 14.73 24.29
N ASN A 79 -7.89 15.87 23.76
CA ASN A 79 -8.94 16.71 24.32
C ASN A 79 -9.83 17.26 23.19
N PRO A 80 -10.97 17.91 23.49
CA PRO A 80 -11.89 18.41 22.45
C PRO A 80 -11.34 19.55 21.57
N ASP A 81 -10.27 20.22 21.99
CA ASP A 81 -9.66 21.33 21.23
C ASP A 81 -8.66 20.82 20.17
N ILE A 82 -8.09 19.62 20.38
CA ILE A 82 -7.16 18.98 19.46
C ILE A 82 -7.92 18.38 18.26
N GLN A 83 -7.61 18.88 17.06
CA GLN A 83 -8.14 18.38 15.80
C GLN A 83 -7.28 17.27 15.21
N ASN A 84 -5.96 17.35 15.33
CA ASN A 84 -5.04 16.37 14.77
C ASN A 84 -3.99 15.94 15.79
N ILE A 85 -3.77 14.64 15.89
CA ILE A 85 -2.63 14.04 16.58
C ILE A 85 -1.66 13.53 15.51
N LEU A 86 -0.40 13.93 15.59
CA LEU A 86 0.63 13.53 14.62
C LEU A 86 1.80 12.86 15.36
N GLY A 87 1.97 11.56 15.14
CA GLY A 87 3.09 10.78 15.66
C GLY A 87 4.14 10.52 14.58
N ARG A 88 5.41 10.84 14.85
CA ARG A 88 6.55 10.41 14.01
C ARG A 88 7.39 9.33 14.70
N ILE A 89 7.92 8.42 13.89
CA ILE A 89 8.93 7.44 14.30
C ILE A 89 10.26 7.82 13.65
N THR A 90 11.31 7.95 14.45
CA THR A 90 12.62 8.48 14.02
C THR A 90 13.77 7.49 14.13
N GLY A 91 13.57 6.33 14.76
CA GLY A 91 14.65 5.43 15.17
C GLY A 91 15.25 4.50 14.08
N GLY A 92 14.79 4.52 12.83
CA GLY A 92 15.38 3.66 11.78
C GLY A 92 14.67 2.34 11.53
N ASP A 93 13.83 1.90 12.46
CA ASP A 93 13.21 0.59 12.41
C ASP A 93 11.78 0.65 11.85
N VAL A 94 11.36 -0.46 11.23
CA VAL A 94 9.97 -0.69 10.80
C VAL A 94 9.08 -0.80 12.03
N SER A 95 7.90 -0.18 11.98
CA SER A 95 6.86 -0.35 12.99
C SER A 95 6.09 -1.64 12.78
N TYR A 96 6.13 -2.57 13.74
CA TYR A 96 5.26 -3.74 13.76
C TYR A 96 4.09 -3.51 14.71
N ILE A 97 2.89 -3.38 14.15
CA ILE A 97 1.65 -3.07 14.88
C ILE A 97 0.77 -4.31 14.85
N ASN A 98 0.71 -5.06 15.94
CA ASN A 98 -0.12 -6.27 16.05
C ASN A 98 -1.15 -6.16 17.18
N GLY A 99 -1.54 -4.93 17.55
CA GLY A 99 -2.49 -4.63 18.62
C GLY A 99 -3.42 -3.47 18.28
N LEU A 100 -4.03 -2.86 19.30
CA LEU A 100 -5.00 -1.78 19.14
C LEU A 100 -4.32 -0.40 19.14
N ILE A 101 -4.58 0.44 18.14
CA ILE A 101 -4.32 1.88 18.22
C ILE A 101 -5.63 2.60 18.55
N GLN A 102 -5.62 3.43 19.59
CA GLN A 102 -6.80 4.09 20.10
C GLN A 102 -6.53 5.59 20.38
N VAL A 103 -7.54 6.42 20.17
CA VAL A 103 -7.58 7.82 20.62
C VAL A 103 -8.76 7.99 21.58
N VAL A 104 -8.54 8.69 22.70
CA VAL A 104 -9.60 9.03 23.67
C VAL A 104 -9.55 10.50 24.06
N GLY A 105 -10.66 11.05 24.54
CA GLY A 105 -10.72 12.41 25.11
C GLY A 105 -11.04 13.53 24.12
N GLY A 106 -11.09 13.23 22.82
CA GLY A 106 -11.48 14.17 21.75
C GLY A 106 -11.81 13.45 20.45
N ASP A 107 -12.25 14.19 19.44
CA ASP A 107 -12.60 13.68 18.10
C ASP A 107 -11.47 13.97 17.08
N SER A 108 -10.23 13.67 17.46
CA SER A 108 -9.05 14.04 16.69
C SER A 108 -8.73 13.04 15.59
N ASN A 109 -8.26 13.53 14.44
CA ASN A 109 -7.60 12.72 13.42
C ASN A 109 -6.26 12.20 13.96
N LEU A 110 -5.81 11.05 13.46
CA LEU A 110 -4.51 10.48 13.82
C LEU A 110 -3.65 10.24 12.58
N TYR A 111 -2.47 10.87 12.57
CA TYR A 111 -1.43 10.69 11.56
C TYR A 111 -0.26 9.93 12.18
N LEU A 112 0.15 8.81 11.57
CA LEU A 112 1.30 8.01 12.01
C LEU A 112 2.33 7.94 10.88
N MET A 113 3.51 8.51 11.11
CA MET A 113 4.57 8.63 10.12
C MET A 113 5.79 7.78 10.51
N ASN A 114 6.14 6.79 9.70
CA ASN A 114 7.40 6.04 9.83
C ASN A 114 8.07 5.84 8.46
N PRO A 115 9.14 6.59 8.14
CA PRO A 115 9.86 6.43 6.87
C PRO A 115 10.41 5.03 6.59
N SER A 116 10.65 4.20 7.63
CA SER A 116 11.13 2.81 7.49
C SER A 116 10.11 1.88 6.90
N GLY A 117 8.82 2.17 7.12
CA GLY A 117 7.72 1.27 6.85
C GLY A 117 6.91 0.90 8.08
N ILE A 118 5.72 0.38 7.83
CA ILE A 118 4.73 0.00 8.84
C ILE A 118 4.12 -1.34 8.42
N LEU A 119 4.17 -2.32 9.32
CA LEU A 119 3.50 -3.61 9.16
C LEU A 119 2.38 -3.71 10.21
N PHE A 120 1.13 -3.63 9.75
CA PHE A 120 -0.04 -3.97 10.56
C PHE A 120 -0.23 -5.49 10.49
N GLY A 121 0.08 -6.19 11.58
CA GLY A 121 -0.10 -7.64 11.69
C GLY A 121 -1.58 -8.03 11.83
N SER A 122 -1.85 -9.34 11.80
CA SER A 122 -3.22 -9.89 11.87
C SER A 122 -4.06 -9.48 13.10
N GLY A 123 -3.42 -9.07 14.21
CA GLY A 123 -4.08 -8.55 15.41
C GLY A 123 -4.29 -7.03 15.42
N ALA A 124 -3.81 -6.32 14.40
CA ALA A 124 -3.93 -4.87 14.31
C ALA A 124 -5.39 -4.43 14.22
N GLN A 125 -5.74 -3.44 15.04
CA GLN A 125 -7.07 -2.83 15.08
C GLN A 125 -6.95 -1.32 15.32
N LEU A 126 -7.98 -0.58 14.91
CA LEU A 126 -8.10 0.85 15.14
C LEU A 126 -9.37 1.14 15.96
N ASN A 127 -9.25 2.07 16.89
CA ASN A 127 -10.37 2.71 17.58
C ASN A 127 -10.11 4.22 17.62
N VAL A 128 -10.27 4.84 16.46
CA VAL A 128 -9.99 6.26 16.20
C VAL A 128 -11.32 6.96 15.87
N PRO A 129 -11.64 8.11 16.51
CA PRO A 129 -12.94 8.77 16.37
C PRO A 129 -13.11 9.57 15.05
N ALA A 130 -12.00 9.89 14.40
CA ALA A 130 -11.97 10.62 13.14
C ALA A 130 -11.05 9.92 12.11
N ASP A 131 -10.38 10.69 11.26
CA ASP A 131 -9.60 10.14 10.15
C ASP A 131 -8.29 9.50 10.65
N PHE A 132 -7.84 8.44 9.97
CA PHE A 132 -6.57 7.78 10.24
C PHE A 132 -5.69 7.74 9.00
N ILE A 133 -4.49 8.30 9.09
CA ILE A 133 -3.52 8.27 7.98
C ILE A 133 -2.20 7.68 8.49
N ALA A 134 -1.77 6.57 7.88
CA ALA A 134 -0.46 5.99 8.08
C ALA A 134 0.41 6.26 6.85
N THR A 135 1.65 6.73 7.06
CA THR A 135 2.52 7.15 5.97
C THR A 135 3.98 6.79 6.18
N THR A 136 4.69 6.50 5.08
CA THR A 136 6.16 6.38 5.05
C THR A 136 6.84 7.61 4.47
N ALA A 137 6.11 8.70 4.36
CA ALA A 137 6.68 10.01 4.06
C ALA A 137 7.74 10.38 5.10
N THR A 138 8.71 11.19 4.69
CA THR A 138 9.69 11.85 5.55
C THR A 138 9.18 13.15 6.16
N GLY A 139 8.01 13.63 5.74
CA GLY A 139 7.39 14.78 6.39
C GLY A 139 5.92 14.97 6.02
N ILE A 140 5.19 15.64 6.91
CA ILE A 140 3.80 16.06 6.75
C ILE A 140 3.79 17.59 6.68
N GLY A 141 3.30 18.14 5.58
CA GLY A 141 3.33 19.56 5.30
C GLY A 141 2.06 20.26 5.75
N PHE A 142 2.23 21.50 6.21
CA PHE A 142 1.20 22.46 6.56
C PHE A 142 1.38 23.71 5.69
N GLU A 143 0.50 24.70 5.82
CA GLU A 143 0.63 25.97 5.06
C GLU A 143 1.96 26.70 5.34
N THR A 144 2.45 26.57 6.58
CA THR A 144 3.55 27.39 7.14
C THR A 144 4.84 26.60 7.39
N GLY A 145 4.84 25.28 7.19
CA GLY A 145 6.03 24.46 7.48
C GLY A 145 5.81 22.96 7.35
N TRP A 146 6.78 22.19 7.86
CA TRP A 146 6.81 20.74 7.78
C TRP A 146 7.02 20.10 9.15
N PHE A 147 6.19 19.11 9.46
CA PHE A 147 6.48 18.13 10.48
C PHE A 147 7.35 17.03 9.85
N GLU A 148 8.66 17.07 10.08
CA GLU A 148 9.62 16.17 9.42
C GLU A 148 10.01 15.01 10.33
N ALA A 149 10.25 13.83 9.78
CA ALA A 149 10.69 12.67 10.55
C ALA A 149 12.16 12.80 10.99
N LEU A 150 12.98 13.50 10.22
CA LEU A 150 14.45 13.41 10.29
C LEU A 150 15.10 14.74 10.72
N GLN A 151 14.30 15.78 10.96
CA GLN A 151 14.77 17.08 11.41
C GLN A 151 13.95 17.58 12.59
N THR A 152 14.50 18.54 13.33
CA THR A 152 13.75 19.26 14.37
C THR A 152 12.66 20.09 13.72
N SER A 153 11.42 19.95 14.19
CA SER A 153 10.27 20.70 13.69
C SER A 153 9.95 21.91 14.57
N ASP A 154 9.47 22.98 13.95
CA ASP A 154 8.95 24.17 14.64
C ASP A 154 7.45 24.00 14.91
N TRP A 155 7.14 23.14 15.88
CA TRP A 155 5.80 22.67 16.24
C TRP A 155 4.78 23.80 16.36
N SER A 156 5.19 24.88 17.01
CA SER A 156 4.35 26.04 17.28
C SER A 156 3.80 26.69 16.02
N ASN A 157 4.55 26.65 14.91
CA ASN A 157 4.14 27.25 13.64
C ASN A 157 3.39 26.27 12.71
N LEU A 158 3.24 25.00 13.08
CA LEU A 158 2.51 24.00 12.29
C LEU A 158 1.00 24.02 12.64
N THR A 159 0.34 25.13 12.30
CA THR A 159 -1.08 25.39 12.55
C THR A 159 -1.97 24.94 11.39
N GLY A 160 -3.28 24.78 11.63
CA GLY A 160 -4.23 24.36 10.61
C GLY A 160 -4.22 22.86 10.32
N THR A 161 -4.54 22.44 9.09
CA THR A 161 -4.65 21.01 8.72
C THR A 161 -3.48 20.57 7.84
N PRO A 162 -3.05 19.29 7.92
CA PRO A 162 -2.08 18.72 6.98
C PRO A 162 -2.54 18.86 5.52
N THR A 163 -1.64 19.32 4.66
CA THR A 163 -1.91 19.58 3.24
C THR A 163 -1.03 18.78 2.29
N SER A 164 0.02 18.12 2.78
CA SER A 164 0.94 17.39 1.91
C SER A 164 1.81 16.36 2.65
N PHE A 165 2.41 15.45 1.89
CA PHE A 165 3.38 14.47 2.36
C PHE A 165 4.63 14.48 1.49
N SER A 166 5.79 14.59 2.12
CA SER A 166 7.09 14.62 1.46
C SER A 166 7.71 13.23 1.48
N PHE A 167 7.92 12.61 0.32
CA PHE A 167 8.64 11.35 0.16
C PHE A 167 10.05 11.65 -0.36
N ALA A 168 10.93 12.18 0.50
CA ALA A 168 12.25 12.67 0.08
C ALA A 168 13.28 11.56 -0.16
N LEU A 169 13.05 10.34 0.35
CA LEU A 169 13.93 9.20 0.15
C LEU A 169 13.83 8.69 -1.30
N GLU A 170 14.92 8.14 -1.83
CA GLU A 170 14.92 7.47 -3.14
C GLU A 170 14.02 6.23 -3.12
N ASN A 171 14.08 5.47 -2.02
CA ASN A 171 13.26 4.29 -1.79
C ASN A 171 12.49 4.47 -0.49
N PRO A 172 11.29 5.06 -0.51
CA PRO A 172 10.47 5.17 0.69
C PRO A 172 10.04 3.79 1.20
N GLY A 173 9.81 3.69 2.52
CA GLY A 173 9.41 2.43 3.17
C GLY A 173 8.09 1.85 2.66
N SER A 174 7.82 0.61 3.05
CA SER A 174 6.59 -0.10 2.67
C SER A 174 5.54 -0.05 3.77
N ILE A 175 4.25 -0.02 3.40
CA ILE A 175 3.13 -0.26 4.31
C ILE A 175 2.47 -1.58 3.93
N VAL A 176 2.33 -2.48 4.90
CA VAL A 176 1.63 -3.76 4.72
C VAL A 176 0.53 -3.89 5.76
N ASN A 177 -0.69 -4.17 5.32
CA ASN A 177 -1.81 -4.51 6.20
C ASN A 177 -2.18 -5.98 6.08
N GLU A 178 -2.13 -6.71 7.19
CA GLU A 178 -2.68 -8.05 7.37
C GLU A 178 -3.85 -8.07 8.39
N GLY A 179 -4.07 -6.96 9.10
CA GLY A 179 -5.08 -6.84 10.16
C GLY A 179 -6.45 -6.37 9.66
N ASN A 180 -7.31 -6.00 10.60
CA ASN A 180 -8.60 -5.38 10.32
C ASN A 180 -8.57 -3.91 10.74
N LEU A 181 -8.34 -3.02 9.78
CA LEU A 181 -8.26 -1.58 10.03
C LEU A 181 -9.59 -0.93 9.71
N ALA A 182 -10.33 -0.53 10.74
CA ALA A 182 -11.64 0.11 10.58
C ALA A 182 -11.67 1.48 11.27
N VAL A 183 -12.20 2.48 10.58
CA VAL A 183 -12.54 3.79 11.17
C VAL A 183 -14.06 3.95 11.24
N LEU A 184 -14.52 4.97 11.98
CA LEU A 184 -15.95 5.25 12.08
C LEU A 184 -16.57 5.59 10.71
N PRO A 185 -17.89 5.39 10.52
CA PRO A 185 -18.55 5.71 9.26
C PRO A 185 -18.34 7.17 8.82
N GLY A 186 -18.15 7.37 7.52
CA GLY A 186 -17.94 8.68 6.91
C GLY A 186 -16.53 9.26 7.11
N ARG A 187 -15.60 8.52 7.71
CA ARG A 187 -14.21 8.95 7.95
C ARG A 187 -13.26 8.50 6.85
N GLU A 188 -12.04 9.03 6.88
CA GLU A 188 -10.98 8.64 5.96
C GLU A 188 -10.00 7.65 6.61
N LEU A 189 -9.59 6.65 5.84
CA LEU A 189 -8.44 5.80 6.14
C LEU A 189 -7.44 5.82 4.97
N GLY A 190 -6.28 6.41 5.21
CA GLY A 190 -5.22 6.55 4.21
C GLY A 190 -3.98 5.72 4.56
N LEU A 191 -3.50 4.91 3.61
CA LEU A 191 -2.20 4.24 3.67
C LEU A 191 -1.32 4.79 2.53
N LEU A 192 -0.29 5.56 2.87
CA LEU A 192 0.54 6.29 1.91
C LEU A 192 2.01 5.83 2.03
N GLY A 193 2.45 4.95 1.14
CA GLY A 193 3.76 4.28 1.24
C GLY A 193 4.64 4.48 0.02
N GLY A 194 5.89 4.04 0.06
CA GLY A 194 6.67 3.75 -1.16
C GLY A 194 6.14 2.52 -1.89
N VAL A 195 5.69 1.53 -1.12
CA VAL A 195 4.91 0.37 -1.56
C VAL A 195 3.76 0.20 -0.59
N THR A 196 2.56 -0.10 -1.06
CA THR A 196 1.41 -0.39 -0.19
C THR A 196 0.81 -1.74 -0.54
N VAL A 197 0.61 -2.60 0.46
CA VAL A 197 0.01 -3.93 0.28
C VAL A 197 -1.06 -4.16 1.32
N ASN A 198 -2.30 -4.36 0.88
CA ASN A 198 -3.38 -4.80 1.76
C ASN A 198 -3.70 -6.28 1.49
N THR A 199 -3.47 -7.14 2.48
CA THR A 199 -3.96 -8.51 2.51
C THR A 199 -5.03 -8.72 3.57
N GLY A 200 -5.17 -7.80 4.53
CA GLY A 200 -6.23 -7.81 5.56
C GLY A 200 -7.56 -7.21 5.07
N SER A 201 -8.28 -6.57 5.99
CA SER A 201 -9.48 -5.80 5.68
C SER A 201 -9.29 -4.33 6.07
N ILE A 202 -9.87 -3.44 5.27
CA ILE A 202 -9.92 -2.00 5.53
C ILE A 202 -11.37 -1.55 5.41
N GLU A 203 -11.92 -0.91 6.44
CA GLU A 203 -13.34 -0.55 6.51
C GLU A 203 -13.54 0.95 6.84
N SER A 204 -14.34 1.62 6.02
CA SER A 204 -14.85 2.97 6.31
C SER A 204 -16.21 3.20 5.64
N ALA A 205 -17.28 2.68 6.25
CA ALA A 205 -18.63 2.73 5.69
C ALA A 205 -19.06 4.18 5.34
N GLY A 206 -19.40 4.44 4.07
CA GLY A 206 -19.79 5.76 3.56
C GLY A 206 -18.68 6.80 3.60
N GLY A 207 -17.46 6.40 3.98
CA GLY A 207 -16.28 7.24 4.04
C GLY A 207 -15.36 7.04 2.85
N THR A 208 -14.07 7.28 3.07
CA THR A 208 -13.04 7.21 2.03
C THR A 208 -11.91 6.30 2.46
N VAL A 209 -11.45 5.43 1.56
CA VAL A 209 -10.20 4.67 1.74
C VAL A 209 -9.25 5.02 0.60
N VAL A 210 -8.02 5.40 0.94
CA VAL A 210 -6.95 5.70 -0.04
C VAL A 210 -5.73 4.83 0.24
N LEU A 211 -5.38 3.98 -0.72
CA LEU A 211 -4.08 3.29 -0.78
C LEU A 211 -3.26 3.93 -1.89
N THR A 212 -2.18 4.60 -1.54
CA THR A 212 -1.29 5.21 -2.55
C THR A 212 0.14 4.79 -2.33
N SER A 213 0.78 4.40 -3.42
CA SER A 213 2.23 4.21 -3.46
C SER A 213 2.85 5.37 -4.20
N VAL A 214 3.76 6.07 -3.53
CA VAL A 214 4.39 7.28 -4.04
C VAL A 214 5.83 6.92 -4.41
N PRO A 215 6.28 7.26 -5.63
CA PRO A 215 7.69 7.16 -5.97
C PRO A 215 8.56 7.92 -4.97
N GLY A 216 9.81 7.52 -4.81
CA GLY A 216 10.77 8.34 -4.08
C GLY A 216 10.95 9.72 -4.70
N GLN A 217 11.58 10.62 -3.95
CA GLN A 217 11.84 12.00 -4.40
C GLN A 217 10.58 12.72 -4.89
N SER A 218 9.48 12.52 -4.18
CA SER A 218 8.18 13.03 -4.58
C SER A 218 7.50 13.80 -3.45
N LEU A 219 6.66 14.75 -3.82
CA LEU A 219 5.76 15.48 -2.96
C LEU A 219 4.34 15.08 -3.33
N LEU A 220 3.59 14.62 -2.34
CA LEU A 220 2.19 14.26 -2.45
C LEU A 220 1.34 15.39 -1.88
N ARG A 221 0.50 16.05 -2.68
CA ARG A 221 -0.39 17.12 -2.18
C ARG A 221 -1.79 16.59 -1.89
N LEU A 222 -2.34 16.96 -0.74
CA LEU A 222 -3.75 16.78 -0.43
C LEU A 222 -4.53 17.98 -0.94
N SER A 223 -5.68 17.75 -1.53
CA SER A 223 -6.61 18.84 -1.86
C SER A 223 -7.79 18.84 -0.89
N VAL A 224 -8.43 19.99 -0.76
CA VAL A 224 -9.54 20.35 0.15
C VAL A 224 -10.27 19.16 0.81
N PRO A 225 -10.44 19.16 2.16
CA PRO A 225 -11.15 18.11 2.89
C PRO A 225 -12.51 17.76 2.29
N GLY A 226 -12.81 16.45 2.18
CA GLY A 226 -14.12 15.94 1.75
C GLY A 226 -14.28 15.61 0.25
N ASN A 227 -13.21 15.67 -0.55
CA ASN A 227 -13.21 15.17 -1.94
C ASN A 227 -12.10 14.12 -2.13
N LEU A 228 -12.28 13.21 -3.10
CA LEU A 228 -11.17 12.39 -3.60
C LEU A 228 -10.08 13.34 -4.11
N LEU A 229 -9.05 13.42 -3.28
CA LEU A 229 -7.95 14.36 -3.25
C LEU A 229 -7.35 14.55 -4.65
N SER A 230 -7.20 15.80 -5.10
CA SER A 230 -6.25 16.11 -6.16
C SER A 230 -4.85 15.86 -5.62
N LEU A 231 -4.23 14.82 -6.13
CA LEU A 231 -3.05 14.18 -5.59
C LEU A 231 -1.92 14.40 -6.59
N GLU A 232 -1.31 15.58 -6.50
CA GLU A 232 -0.19 15.97 -7.36
C GLU A 232 1.09 15.33 -6.81
N ILE A 233 1.80 14.59 -7.66
CA ILE A 233 3.14 14.08 -7.40
C ILE A 233 4.14 15.00 -8.10
N ALA A 234 4.89 15.78 -7.31
CA ALA A 234 5.93 16.69 -7.82
C ALA A 234 7.33 16.24 -7.36
N ALA A 235 8.37 16.51 -8.14
CA ALA A 235 9.74 16.16 -7.77
C ALA A 235 10.19 16.88 -6.48
N ASN A 236 10.86 16.14 -5.59
CA ASN A 236 11.36 16.59 -4.30
C ASN A 236 12.84 16.21 -4.18
N PRO A 237 13.78 17.16 -3.97
CA PRO A 237 15.20 16.85 -3.92
C PRO A 237 15.53 15.89 -2.77
N LEU A 238 16.52 15.02 -3.01
CA LEU A 238 17.03 14.09 -2.00
C LEU A 238 17.45 14.82 -0.73
N LEU A 239 17.00 14.30 0.40
CA LEU A 239 17.65 14.54 1.69
C LEU A 239 18.54 13.33 1.98
N ASP A 240 19.86 13.53 1.93
CA ASP A 240 20.82 12.52 2.40
C ASP A 240 20.70 12.41 3.92
N THR A 241 20.01 11.37 4.36
CA THR A 241 19.54 11.24 5.74
C THR A 241 20.12 10.01 6.44
N GLY A 242 21.00 9.26 5.76
CA GLY A 242 21.57 8.01 6.29
C GLY A 242 20.54 6.90 6.53
N PHE A 243 19.31 7.09 6.05
CA PHE A 243 18.18 6.21 6.26
C PHE A 243 17.87 5.46 4.96
N ASN A 244 18.04 4.14 4.98
CA ASN A 244 17.73 3.30 3.82
C ASN A 244 16.69 2.25 4.25
N PRO A 245 15.39 2.52 4.03
CA PRO A 245 14.34 1.57 4.35
C PRO A 245 14.62 0.21 3.72
N LEU A 246 14.27 -0.84 4.44
CA LEU A 246 14.33 -2.19 3.88
C LEU A 246 13.31 -2.31 2.75
N GLY A 247 13.69 -3.04 1.70
CA GLY A 247 12.73 -3.48 0.70
C GLY A 247 11.66 -4.38 1.34
N LEU A 248 10.50 -4.49 0.68
CA LEU A 248 9.40 -5.30 1.19
C LEU A 248 9.82 -6.76 1.50
N PRO A 249 10.52 -7.47 0.60
CA PRO A 249 11.01 -8.83 0.89
C PRO A 249 11.90 -8.91 2.14
N GLU A 250 12.82 -7.96 2.31
CA GLU A 250 13.73 -7.89 3.44
C GLU A 250 12.97 -7.58 4.75
N MET A 251 12.00 -6.66 4.70
CA MET A 251 11.12 -6.34 5.83
C MET A 251 10.35 -7.58 6.32
N LEU A 252 9.82 -8.38 5.40
CA LEU A 252 9.03 -9.58 5.72
C LEU A 252 9.90 -10.77 6.18
N THR A 253 11.15 -10.86 5.72
CA THR A 253 12.07 -11.97 6.07
C THR A 253 12.98 -11.67 7.26
N GLY A 254 13.02 -10.43 7.75
CA GLY A 254 13.89 -9.95 8.84
C GLY A 254 13.67 -10.56 10.23
N GLY A 255 13.07 -11.75 10.34
CA GLY A 255 12.93 -12.52 11.58
C GLY A 255 11.91 -11.97 12.58
N ARG A 256 11.09 -11.00 12.16
CA ARG A 256 10.13 -10.28 13.02
C ARG A 256 8.72 -10.86 13.01
N VAL A 257 8.39 -11.77 12.09
CA VAL A 257 7.00 -12.13 11.81
C VAL A 257 6.84 -13.60 11.43
N ASP A 258 6.10 -14.36 12.25
CA ASP A 258 5.37 -15.53 11.76
C ASP A 258 4.19 -15.00 10.96
N LEU A 259 4.41 -14.65 9.69
CA LEU A 259 3.33 -14.19 8.81
C LEU A 259 2.32 -15.32 8.72
N VAL A 260 1.13 -15.12 9.27
CA VAL A 260 0.08 -16.11 9.27
C VAL A 260 -0.56 -16.11 7.88
N SER A 261 0.07 -16.83 6.96
CA SER A 261 -0.54 -17.52 5.82
C SER A 261 -0.91 -16.78 4.53
N ARG A 262 -0.71 -15.45 4.40
CA ARG A 262 -1.17 -14.70 3.20
C ARG A 262 -0.08 -14.02 2.37
N ILE A 263 1.14 -13.91 2.87
CA ILE A 263 2.27 -13.39 2.10
C ILE A 263 3.44 -14.36 2.22
N THR A 264 4.09 -14.70 1.10
CA THR A 264 5.30 -15.54 1.07
C THR A 264 6.36 -14.85 0.25
N VAL A 265 7.57 -14.74 0.80
CA VAL A 265 8.74 -14.25 0.07
C VAL A 265 9.43 -15.42 -0.61
N ASN A 266 9.55 -15.36 -1.92
CA ASN A 266 10.21 -16.37 -2.74
C ASN A 266 11.73 -16.17 -2.75
N PRO A 267 12.53 -17.22 -3.03
CA PRO A 267 13.99 -17.12 -3.11
C PRO A 267 14.50 -16.15 -4.18
N ASP A 268 13.68 -15.81 -5.17
CA ASP A 268 13.98 -14.84 -6.25
C ASP A 268 13.67 -13.39 -5.85
N GLY A 269 13.31 -13.14 -4.58
CA GLY A 269 12.95 -11.81 -4.07
C GLY A 269 11.53 -11.36 -4.42
N THR A 270 10.76 -12.16 -5.17
CA THR A 270 9.34 -11.87 -5.41
C THR A 270 8.48 -12.24 -4.21
N VAL A 271 7.28 -11.68 -4.17
CA VAL A 271 6.27 -11.96 -3.16
C VAL A 271 5.10 -12.68 -3.79
N SER A 272 4.65 -13.77 -3.18
CA SER A 272 3.40 -14.47 -3.50
C SER A 272 2.33 -14.11 -2.49
N LEU A 273 1.13 -13.81 -2.98
CA LEU A 273 -0.01 -13.36 -2.17
C LEU A 273 -1.11 -14.41 -2.14
N ASP A 274 -1.69 -14.65 -0.97
CA ASP A 274 -2.91 -15.42 -0.71
C ASP A 274 -2.95 -16.83 -1.33
N ARG A 275 -1.79 -17.51 -1.38
CA ARG A 275 -1.59 -18.79 -2.09
C ARG A 275 -1.91 -18.73 -3.59
N SER A 276 -2.06 -17.54 -4.17
CA SER A 276 -2.16 -17.36 -5.61
C SER A 276 -0.87 -17.79 -6.31
N THR A 277 -0.99 -18.19 -7.58
CA THR A 277 0.18 -18.43 -8.44
C THR A 277 0.80 -17.13 -8.94
N VAL A 278 0.21 -15.98 -8.63
CA VAL A 278 0.72 -14.67 -9.05
C VAL A 278 1.90 -14.32 -8.17
N ARG A 279 3.06 -14.16 -8.80
CA ARG A 279 4.25 -13.59 -8.18
C ARG A 279 4.31 -12.11 -8.51
N VAL A 280 4.52 -11.29 -7.49
CA VAL A 280 4.70 -9.86 -7.65
C VAL A 280 6.13 -9.51 -7.29
N ASN A 281 6.76 -8.68 -8.10
CA ASN A 281 8.00 -8.01 -7.72
C ASN A 281 7.63 -6.62 -7.20
N PRO A 282 7.41 -6.44 -5.87
CA PRO A 282 7.01 -5.16 -5.32
C PRO A 282 8.17 -4.17 -5.42
N ARG A 283 8.06 -3.23 -6.36
CA ARG A 283 8.99 -2.10 -6.49
C ARG A 283 8.32 -0.83 -5.96
N VAL A 284 9.13 0.14 -5.55
CA VAL A 284 8.64 1.48 -5.18
C VAL A 284 7.67 2.00 -6.25
N GLY A 285 6.55 2.56 -5.81
CA GLY A 285 5.41 2.94 -6.65
C GLY A 285 4.35 1.84 -6.86
N THR A 286 4.47 0.66 -6.21
CA THR A 286 3.50 -0.44 -6.37
C THR A 286 2.48 -0.50 -5.24
N SER A 287 1.18 -0.42 -5.60
CA SER A 287 0.05 -0.66 -4.67
C SER A 287 -0.65 -1.98 -4.99
N ILE A 288 -0.93 -2.80 -3.98
CA ILE A 288 -1.56 -4.10 -4.14
C ILE A 288 -2.71 -4.29 -3.16
N VAL A 289 -3.85 -4.75 -3.68
CA VAL A 289 -5.01 -5.19 -2.90
C VAL A 289 -5.23 -6.68 -3.12
N SER A 290 -5.01 -7.47 -2.07
CA SER A 290 -5.25 -8.93 -2.03
C SER A 290 -6.16 -9.36 -0.87
N GLY A 291 -6.63 -8.39 -0.09
CA GLY A 291 -7.70 -8.55 0.89
C GLY A 291 -8.95 -7.78 0.50
N SER A 292 -9.67 -7.24 1.49
CA SER A 292 -10.87 -6.44 1.26
C SER A 292 -10.65 -4.96 1.59
N ILE A 293 -11.32 -4.10 0.83
CA ILE A 293 -11.56 -2.69 1.15
C ILE A 293 -13.07 -2.47 1.04
N ASP A 294 -13.71 -2.06 2.13
CA ASP A 294 -15.16 -1.87 2.22
C ASP A 294 -15.45 -0.42 2.65
N VAL A 295 -16.10 0.33 1.76
CA VAL A 295 -16.64 1.66 2.01
C VAL A 295 -18.14 1.70 1.74
N SER A 296 -18.83 0.59 2.02
CA SER A 296 -20.26 0.41 1.81
C SER A 296 -21.09 1.55 2.40
N ASN A 297 -22.25 1.83 1.81
CA ASN A 297 -22.99 3.11 1.91
C ASN A 297 -22.45 4.20 0.99
N ALA A 298 -22.11 3.81 -0.25
CA ALA A 298 -21.72 4.74 -1.32
C ALA A 298 -20.47 5.58 -1.02
N GLY A 299 -19.52 5.01 -0.26
CA GLY A 299 -18.23 5.63 -0.01
C GLY A 299 -17.32 5.64 -1.24
N SER A 300 -16.04 5.95 -1.01
CA SER A 300 -15.05 6.13 -2.08
C SER A 300 -13.76 5.35 -1.82
N ILE A 301 -13.29 4.60 -2.82
CA ILE A 301 -12.00 3.88 -2.79
C ILE A 301 -11.06 4.50 -3.81
N GLY A 302 -9.84 4.80 -3.41
CA GLY A 302 -8.73 5.19 -4.29
C GLY A 302 -7.54 4.26 -4.12
N VAL A 303 -7.08 3.64 -5.21
CA VAL A 303 -5.85 2.84 -5.23
C VAL A 303 -4.92 3.39 -6.31
N PHE A 304 -3.79 3.95 -5.91
CA PHE A 304 -2.89 4.71 -6.80
C PHE A 304 -1.43 4.29 -6.66
N GLY A 305 -0.65 4.48 -7.71
CA GLY A 305 0.78 4.17 -7.77
C GLY A 305 1.24 4.13 -9.23
N ASP A 306 2.54 3.96 -9.48
CA ASP A 306 3.06 3.66 -10.81
C ASP A 306 2.53 2.31 -11.31
N ARG A 307 2.33 1.36 -10.39
CA ARG A 307 1.73 0.06 -10.65
C ARG A 307 0.64 -0.21 -9.63
N VAL A 308 -0.51 -0.65 -10.09
CA VAL A 308 -1.63 -1.05 -9.21
C VAL A 308 -2.08 -2.46 -9.54
N ALA A 309 -2.28 -3.30 -8.52
CA ALA A 309 -2.69 -4.69 -8.68
C ALA A 309 -3.80 -5.09 -7.71
N ALA A 310 -4.84 -5.75 -8.20
CA ALA A 310 -5.83 -6.46 -7.40
C ALA A 310 -5.65 -7.97 -7.66
N ILE A 311 -5.38 -8.73 -6.60
CA ILE A 311 -5.05 -10.17 -6.66
C ILE A 311 -5.87 -10.89 -5.61
N ASN A 312 -6.97 -11.55 -6.01
CA ASN A 312 -8.00 -12.02 -5.08
C ASN A 312 -8.52 -10.89 -4.16
N GLY A 313 -8.53 -9.66 -4.66
CA GLY A 313 -8.92 -8.47 -3.91
C GLY A 313 -10.41 -8.15 -4.08
N THR A 314 -11.07 -7.71 -3.01
CA THR A 314 -12.44 -7.19 -3.08
C THR A 314 -12.45 -5.71 -2.72
N LEU A 315 -12.94 -4.87 -3.61
CA LEU A 315 -13.15 -3.44 -3.38
C LEU A 315 -14.66 -3.19 -3.46
N ASP A 316 -15.31 -2.87 -2.34
CA ASP A 316 -16.75 -2.67 -2.27
C ASP A 316 -17.10 -1.25 -1.82
N ALA A 317 -17.68 -0.49 -2.74
CA ALA A 317 -18.25 0.83 -2.55
C ALA A 317 -19.77 0.84 -2.76
N SER A 318 -20.43 -0.31 -2.72
CA SER A 318 -21.88 -0.44 -2.92
C SER A 318 -22.66 0.30 -1.83
N GLY A 319 -23.90 0.71 -2.13
CA GLY A 319 -24.74 1.38 -1.15
C GLY A 319 -26.21 1.02 -1.30
N THR A 320 -26.97 1.21 -0.23
CA THR A 320 -28.42 0.91 -0.23
C THR A 320 -29.19 1.74 -1.26
N ASN A 321 -28.85 3.04 -1.36
CA ASN A 321 -29.62 4.02 -2.13
C ASN A 321 -28.90 4.57 -3.36
N ASN A 322 -27.61 4.33 -3.51
CA ASN A 322 -26.77 4.67 -4.67
C ASN A 322 -25.48 3.86 -4.55
N GLY A 323 -24.79 3.62 -5.67
CA GLY A 323 -23.43 3.13 -5.65
C GLY A 323 -22.41 4.23 -5.35
N GLY A 324 -21.29 3.85 -4.74
CA GLY A 324 -20.16 4.71 -4.45
C GLY A 324 -19.18 4.84 -5.61
N ARG A 325 -17.91 5.10 -5.31
CA ARG A 325 -16.88 5.33 -6.33
C ARG A 325 -15.62 4.51 -6.07
N ILE A 326 -15.04 3.95 -7.12
CA ILE A 326 -13.76 3.25 -7.10
C ILE A 326 -12.86 3.86 -8.19
N PHE A 327 -11.70 4.37 -7.79
CA PHE A 327 -10.64 4.85 -8.67
C PHE A 327 -9.42 3.95 -8.49
N PHE A 328 -9.09 3.19 -9.52
CA PHE A 328 -8.02 2.21 -9.51
C PHE A 328 -7.01 2.53 -10.61
N GLY A 329 -5.86 3.08 -10.22
CA GLY A 329 -4.79 3.48 -11.13
C GLY A 329 -4.99 4.82 -11.82
N GLY A 330 -6.10 5.53 -11.61
CA GLY A 330 -6.26 6.89 -12.13
C GLY A 330 -7.69 7.40 -12.15
N ASP A 331 -7.85 8.61 -12.68
CA ASP A 331 -9.15 9.23 -12.94
C ASP A 331 -9.69 8.85 -14.32
N VAL A 332 -10.93 9.24 -14.60
CA VAL A 332 -11.60 9.08 -15.89
C VAL A 332 -10.70 9.59 -17.01
N ARG A 333 -10.42 8.74 -17.99
CA ARG A 333 -9.52 9.01 -19.13
C ARG A 333 -8.10 9.47 -18.74
N GLY A 334 -7.67 9.21 -17.52
CA GLY A 334 -6.40 9.71 -16.98
C GLY A 334 -6.29 11.24 -16.96
N SER A 335 -7.42 11.95 -16.99
CA SER A 335 -7.47 13.40 -17.29
C SER A 335 -7.68 14.30 -16.07
N GLY A 336 -7.63 13.74 -14.87
CA GLY A 336 -7.82 14.44 -13.60
C GLY A 336 -6.52 14.72 -12.84
N ASN A 337 -6.69 15.03 -11.56
CA ASN A 337 -5.56 15.32 -10.65
C ASN A 337 -5.17 14.10 -9.80
N LEU A 338 -5.77 12.94 -10.04
CA LEU A 338 -5.35 11.69 -9.40
C LEU A 338 -4.10 11.14 -10.12
N PRO A 339 -3.14 10.54 -9.39
CA PRO A 339 -2.00 9.86 -9.97
C PRO A 339 -2.47 8.80 -10.94
N THR A 340 -1.76 8.72 -12.06
CA THR A 340 -2.03 7.75 -13.10
C THR A 340 -0.96 6.66 -13.07
N ALA A 341 -1.40 5.42 -12.97
CA ALA A 341 -0.54 4.25 -13.06
C ALA A 341 -0.01 4.09 -14.47
N GLN A 342 1.18 3.53 -14.62
CA GLN A 342 1.65 3.00 -15.89
C GLN A 342 1.04 1.62 -16.14
N PHE A 343 0.86 0.82 -15.08
CA PHE A 343 0.32 -0.52 -15.17
C PHE A 343 -0.83 -0.75 -14.19
N ALA A 344 -1.95 -1.28 -14.68
CA ALA A 344 -3.05 -1.77 -13.86
C ALA A 344 -3.31 -3.25 -14.11
N PHE A 345 -3.39 -4.05 -13.05
CA PHE A 345 -3.70 -5.48 -13.12
C PHE A 345 -4.86 -5.82 -12.18
N VAL A 346 -5.89 -6.49 -12.70
CA VAL A 346 -6.99 -7.03 -11.92
C VAL A 346 -7.16 -8.50 -12.29
N ASP A 347 -6.88 -9.40 -11.36
CA ASP A 347 -6.92 -10.83 -11.61
C ASP A 347 -8.36 -11.40 -11.69
N PRO A 348 -8.56 -12.63 -12.16
CA PRO A 348 -9.89 -13.23 -12.30
C PRO A 348 -10.67 -13.41 -11.01
N LEU A 349 -10.00 -13.43 -9.86
CA LEU A 349 -10.62 -13.60 -8.54
C LEU A 349 -10.97 -12.26 -7.89
N SER A 350 -10.52 -11.14 -8.45
CA SER A 350 -10.79 -9.81 -7.91
C SER A 350 -12.14 -9.27 -8.35
N SER A 351 -12.78 -8.53 -7.44
CA SER A 351 -14.08 -7.91 -7.65
C SER A 351 -14.12 -6.46 -7.19
N LEU A 352 -14.68 -5.60 -8.03
CA LEU A 352 -14.90 -4.18 -7.79
C LEU A 352 -16.41 -3.93 -7.84
N PHE A 353 -17.00 -3.49 -6.73
CA PHE A 353 -18.44 -3.28 -6.59
C PHE A 353 -18.77 -1.82 -6.26
N ALA A 354 -19.70 -1.24 -6.99
CA ALA A 354 -20.28 0.07 -6.75
C ALA A 354 -21.78 -0.01 -7.06
N ASP A 355 -22.46 -1.05 -6.57
CA ASP A 355 -23.87 -1.28 -6.85
C ASP A 355 -24.77 -0.38 -5.98
N ALA A 356 -25.94 -0.03 -6.49
CA ALA A 356 -27.08 0.42 -5.70
C ALA A 356 -27.99 -0.78 -5.40
N LEU A 357 -28.14 -1.12 -4.12
CA LEU A 357 -28.69 -2.42 -3.71
C LEU A 357 -30.23 -2.44 -3.60
N GLU A 358 -30.87 -1.34 -3.17
CA GLU A 358 -32.32 -1.26 -2.96
C GLU A 358 -33.02 -0.18 -3.80
N SER A 359 -32.36 0.95 -4.01
CA SER A 359 -32.86 2.06 -4.84
C SER A 359 -31.71 2.89 -5.41
N GLY A 360 -31.99 3.76 -6.39
CA GLY A 360 -31.04 4.71 -6.95
C GLY A 360 -30.10 4.15 -8.01
N ASP A 361 -29.07 4.95 -8.29
CA ASP A 361 -28.19 4.76 -9.43
C ASP A 361 -26.94 3.97 -9.07
N GLY A 362 -26.51 3.10 -9.98
CA GLY A 362 -25.22 2.45 -9.89
C GLY A 362 -24.09 3.48 -9.84
N GLY A 363 -23.00 3.12 -9.16
CA GLY A 363 -21.88 4.02 -8.89
C GLY A 363 -20.90 4.16 -10.04
N GLN A 364 -19.67 4.52 -9.69
CA GLN A 364 -18.59 4.75 -10.64
C GLN A 364 -17.41 3.84 -10.34
N ILE A 365 -16.92 3.12 -11.35
CA ILE A 365 -15.67 2.35 -11.28
C ILE A 365 -14.77 2.83 -12.42
N VAL A 366 -13.54 3.19 -12.09
CA VAL A 366 -12.50 3.55 -13.05
C VAL A 366 -11.28 2.69 -12.80
N VAL A 367 -10.89 1.92 -13.82
CA VAL A 367 -9.60 1.23 -13.89
C VAL A 367 -8.81 1.88 -15.01
N TRP A 368 -7.72 2.55 -14.65
CA TRP A 368 -6.92 3.33 -15.58
C TRP A 368 -5.43 3.00 -15.51
N SER A 369 -4.76 3.05 -16.67
CA SER A 369 -3.31 3.14 -16.75
C SER A 369 -2.85 3.92 -17.99
N ASN A 370 -1.70 4.58 -17.94
CA ASN A 370 -1.08 5.26 -19.08
C ASN A 370 -0.42 4.30 -20.08
N ASP A 371 -0.01 3.11 -19.67
CA ASP A 371 0.51 2.10 -20.58
C ASP A 371 -0.45 0.91 -20.71
N THR A 372 -0.35 -0.06 -19.80
CA THR A 372 -1.07 -1.32 -19.93
C THR A 372 -2.08 -1.55 -18.80
N THR A 373 -3.34 -1.78 -19.15
CA THR A 373 -4.36 -2.36 -18.27
C THR A 373 -4.64 -3.80 -18.65
N LEU A 374 -4.45 -4.71 -17.68
CA LEU A 374 -4.81 -6.13 -17.77
C LEU A 374 -5.97 -6.40 -16.80
N PHE A 375 -7.18 -6.53 -17.33
CA PHE A 375 -8.38 -6.71 -16.52
C PHE A 375 -9.03 -8.06 -16.79
N SER A 376 -9.01 -8.95 -15.80
CA SER A 376 -9.65 -10.28 -15.88
C SER A 376 -10.71 -10.50 -14.79
N GLY A 377 -10.87 -9.57 -13.85
CA GLY A 377 -11.80 -9.67 -12.73
C GLY A 377 -13.23 -9.24 -13.06
N THR A 378 -13.96 -8.78 -12.04
CA THR A 378 -15.35 -8.33 -12.16
C THR A 378 -15.50 -6.88 -11.72
N ALA A 379 -16.22 -6.08 -12.51
CA ALA A 379 -16.65 -4.73 -12.14
C ALA A 379 -18.19 -4.65 -12.20
N MET A 380 -18.85 -4.32 -11.09
CA MET A 380 -20.31 -4.12 -11.08
C MET A 380 -20.66 -2.74 -10.56
N ALA A 381 -21.37 -1.98 -11.38
CA ALA A 381 -21.98 -0.71 -10.98
C ALA A 381 -23.46 -0.74 -11.41
N ARG A 382 -24.19 -1.73 -10.92
CA ARG A 382 -25.61 -1.91 -11.22
C ARG A 382 -26.43 -0.92 -10.40
N GLY A 383 -27.50 -0.41 -10.98
CA GLY A 383 -28.47 0.40 -10.27
C GLY A 383 -29.84 -0.23 -10.29
N VAL A 384 -30.69 0.17 -9.36
CA VAL A 384 -32.12 -0.16 -9.39
C VAL A 384 -32.83 0.76 -10.39
N ASP A 385 -32.48 2.05 -10.36
CA ASP A 385 -33.01 3.06 -11.26
C ASP A 385 -32.17 3.13 -12.55
N ASN A 386 -30.99 3.75 -12.52
CA ASN A 386 -30.06 3.78 -13.64
C ASN A 386 -28.80 2.99 -13.34
N GLY A 387 -28.30 2.21 -14.30
CA GLY A 387 -26.98 1.61 -14.21
C GLY A 387 -25.90 2.69 -14.15
N GLY A 388 -24.79 2.36 -13.52
CA GLY A 388 -23.68 3.27 -13.26
C GLY A 388 -22.71 3.44 -14.42
N PHE A 389 -21.51 3.87 -14.08
CA PHE A 389 -20.41 4.09 -15.02
C PHE A 389 -19.23 3.19 -14.69
N VAL A 390 -18.73 2.46 -15.68
CA VAL A 390 -17.50 1.66 -15.58
C VAL A 390 -16.54 2.07 -16.70
N GLU A 391 -15.35 2.52 -16.37
CA GLU A 391 -14.24 2.67 -17.31
C GLU A 391 -13.15 1.65 -17.01
N ILE A 392 -12.66 0.94 -18.04
CA ILE A 392 -11.52 0.04 -17.92
C ILE A 392 -10.61 0.29 -19.12
N SER A 393 -9.59 1.10 -18.94
CA SER A 393 -8.77 1.61 -20.04
C SER A 393 -7.29 1.60 -19.70
N GLY A 394 -6.47 1.10 -20.62
CA GLY A 394 -5.05 1.40 -20.65
C GLY A 394 -4.78 2.26 -21.87
N ARG A 395 -4.26 3.48 -21.68
CA ARG A 395 -4.07 4.45 -22.78
C ARG A 395 -3.30 3.84 -23.95
N ASN A 396 -2.22 3.10 -23.71
CA ASN A 396 -1.53 2.42 -24.83
C ASN A 396 -2.16 1.05 -25.14
N ARG A 397 -2.42 0.24 -24.11
CA ARG A 397 -2.87 -1.15 -24.25
C ARG A 397 -3.92 -1.54 -23.22
N LEU A 398 -5.00 -2.14 -23.69
CA LEU A 398 -6.01 -2.82 -22.87
C LEU A 398 -6.10 -4.30 -23.24
N ALA A 399 -5.93 -5.18 -22.26
CA ALA A 399 -6.35 -6.58 -22.35
C ALA A 399 -7.52 -6.82 -21.39
N PHE A 400 -8.73 -6.90 -21.94
CA PHE A 400 -9.95 -7.15 -21.19
C PHE A 400 -10.41 -8.60 -21.36
N ARG A 401 -10.45 -9.35 -20.26
CA ARG A 401 -10.90 -10.76 -20.16
C ARG A 401 -11.93 -10.97 -19.05
N GLY A 402 -12.30 -9.89 -18.36
CA GLY A 402 -13.19 -9.92 -17.20
C GLY A 402 -14.66 -9.67 -17.55
N ASN A 403 -15.43 -9.27 -16.55
CA ASN A 403 -16.83 -8.91 -16.68
C ASN A 403 -17.07 -7.49 -16.18
N ALA A 404 -17.95 -6.76 -16.86
CA ALA A 404 -18.46 -5.48 -16.41
C ALA A 404 -20.00 -5.47 -16.53
N ASP A 405 -20.70 -5.10 -15.45
CA ASP A 405 -22.16 -5.03 -15.41
C ASP A 405 -22.61 -3.66 -14.89
N VAL A 406 -23.30 -2.93 -15.76
CA VAL A 406 -23.91 -1.62 -15.48
C VAL A 406 -25.42 -1.66 -15.73
N SER A 407 -26.05 -2.79 -15.40
CA SER A 407 -27.50 -2.94 -15.55
C SER A 407 -28.28 -2.04 -14.59
N GLY A 408 -29.46 -1.64 -15.03
CA GLY A 408 -30.46 -0.91 -14.27
C GLY A 408 -31.73 -0.77 -15.11
N SER A 409 -32.79 -0.16 -14.55
CA SER A 409 -34.01 0.11 -15.33
C SER A 409 -33.70 0.93 -16.59
N THR A 410 -32.77 1.88 -16.47
CA THR A 410 -32.01 2.42 -17.60
C THR A 410 -30.58 1.86 -17.54
N PRO A 411 -30.06 1.23 -18.61
CA PRO A 411 -28.67 0.76 -18.62
C PRO A 411 -27.66 1.90 -18.46
N GLY A 412 -26.58 1.63 -17.75
CA GLY A 412 -25.44 2.52 -17.57
C GLY A 412 -24.45 2.49 -18.74
N THR A 413 -23.22 2.93 -18.49
CA THR A 413 -22.17 3.05 -19.50
C THR A 413 -20.93 2.25 -19.14
N ILE A 414 -20.40 1.51 -20.12
CA ILE A 414 -19.06 0.94 -20.07
C ILE A 414 -18.20 1.70 -21.09
N LEU A 415 -17.05 2.21 -20.65
CA LEU A 415 -16.08 2.91 -21.49
C LEU A 415 -14.78 2.11 -21.59
N PHE A 416 -14.32 1.94 -22.82
CA PHE A 416 -12.97 1.50 -23.16
C PHE A 416 -12.36 2.57 -24.07
N ASP A 417 -11.23 3.16 -23.69
CA ASP A 417 -10.56 4.22 -24.46
C ASP A 417 -9.04 4.01 -24.60
N PRO A 418 -8.56 2.84 -25.11
CA PRO A 418 -7.15 2.66 -25.42
C PRO A 418 -6.80 3.17 -26.83
N ASP A 419 -5.54 3.54 -27.04
CA ASP A 419 -4.95 3.86 -28.35
C ASP A 419 -5.07 2.67 -29.31
N THR A 420 -4.96 1.44 -28.79
CA THR A 420 -5.16 0.19 -29.54
C THR A 420 -6.08 -0.79 -28.78
N ILE A 421 -7.14 -1.26 -29.44
CA ILE A 421 -7.97 -2.39 -28.99
C ILE A 421 -7.61 -3.62 -29.81
N THR A 422 -7.08 -4.65 -29.16
CA THR A 422 -6.96 -5.99 -29.75
C THR A 422 -8.15 -6.85 -29.33
N ILE A 423 -9.09 -7.07 -30.24
CA ILE A 423 -10.20 -8.00 -30.02
C ILE A 423 -9.74 -9.37 -30.49
N ASP A 424 -9.37 -10.21 -29.54
CA ASP A 424 -9.02 -11.60 -29.79
C ASP A 424 -10.19 -12.50 -29.37
N ARG A 425 -10.49 -13.53 -30.18
CA ARG A 425 -11.40 -14.57 -29.73
C ARG A 425 -10.60 -15.43 -28.78
N LEU A 426 -11.01 -15.54 -27.50
CA LEU A 426 -10.61 -16.72 -26.72
C LEU A 426 -10.89 -17.94 -27.60
N PRO A 427 -9.86 -18.67 -28.05
CA PRO A 427 -10.11 -19.75 -28.99
C PRO A 427 -10.92 -20.78 -28.23
N ARG A 428 -12.19 -20.96 -28.63
CA ARG A 428 -12.75 -22.31 -28.58
C ARG A 428 -12.01 -23.08 -29.68
N ASN A 429 -10.81 -23.57 -29.34
CA ASN A 429 -9.96 -24.51 -30.09
C ASN A 429 -8.98 -23.92 -31.14
N ASN A 430 -7.69 -23.97 -30.77
CA ASN A 430 -6.47 -24.28 -31.55
C ASN A 430 -6.39 -23.80 -33.01
N ASP A 431 -6.13 -22.50 -33.23
CA ASP A 431 -5.55 -22.03 -34.50
C ASP A 431 -4.03 -21.86 -34.34
N PRO A 432 -3.20 -22.74 -34.94
CA PRO A 432 -1.76 -22.77 -34.72
C PRO A 432 -0.96 -21.71 -35.50
N ASN A 433 -1.59 -20.67 -36.07
CA ASN A 433 -0.90 -19.64 -36.85
C ASN A 433 -1.25 -18.19 -36.45
N ASP A 434 -1.64 -17.92 -35.19
CA ASP A 434 -1.80 -16.53 -34.72
C ASP A 434 -0.42 -15.92 -34.36
N PRO A 435 0.05 -14.87 -35.06
CA PRO A 435 1.39 -14.33 -34.88
C PRO A 435 1.51 -13.26 -33.78
N ASN A 436 0.44 -12.94 -33.03
CA ASN A 436 0.45 -11.80 -32.10
C ASN A 436 0.20 -12.16 -30.62
N PHE A 437 0.32 -13.43 -30.23
CA PHE A 437 0.25 -13.83 -28.82
C PHE A 437 1.56 -14.50 -28.39
N GLN A 438 2.39 -13.76 -27.67
CA GLN A 438 3.64 -14.26 -27.09
C GLN A 438 3.34 -15.33 -26.03
N ASP A 439 3.38 -16.59 -26.43
CA ASP A 439 3.56 -17.73 -25.54
C ASP A 439 5.07 -17.96 -25.34
N PRO A 440 5.61 -17.89 -24.11
CA PRO A 440 7.02 -18.19 -23.85
C PRO A 440 7.39 -19.67 -24.11
N ASN A 441 6.46 -20.52 -24.52
CA ASN A 441 6.71 -21.86 -25.03
C ASN A 441 6.32 -22.05 -26.51
N ASP A 442 6.15 -20.97 -27.27
CA ASP A 442 5.89 -21.04 -28.71
C ASP A 442 7.12 -21.60 -29.46
N PRO A 443 7.02 -22.78 -30.11
CA PRO A 443 8.13 -23.34 -30.89
C PRO A 443 8.46 -22.53 -32.15
N ASN A 444 7.72 -21.46 -32.48
CA ASN A 444 7.98 -20.59 -33.63
C ASN A 444 8.45 -19.18 -33.23
N PHE A 445 8.81 -18.94 -31.96
CA PHE A 445 9.36 -17.67 -31.51
C PHE A 445 10.73 -17.39 -32.16
N GLN A 446 10.91 -16.18 -32.71
CA GLN A 446 12.17 -15.72 -33.31
C GLN A 446 12.73 -14.57 -32.46
N ASP A 447 13.93 -14.73 -31.91
CA ASP A 447 14.66 -13.64 -31.25
C ASP A 447 15.23 -12.67 -32.30
N PRO A 448 14.77 -11.41 -32.38
CA PRO A 448 15.25 -10.45 -33.38
C PRO A 448 16.69 -9.97 -33.13
N ASN A 449 17.31 -10.33 -31.99
CA ASN A 449 18.65 -9.88 -31.62
C ASN A 449 19.71 -11.00 -31.64
N ASP A 450 19.39 -12.24 -32.04
CA ASP A 450 20.41 -13.29 -32.22
C ASP A 450 21.27 -13.01 -33.48
N PRO A 451 22.56 -12.67 -33.34
CA PRO A 451 23.42 -12.38 -34.48
C PRO A 451 23.75 -13.61 -35.35
N ASN A 452 23.39 -14.83 -34.91
CA ASN A 452 23.65 -16.07 -35.63
C ASN A 452 22.40 -16.67 -36.28
N PHE A 453 21.22 -16.06 -36.13
CA PHE A 453 19.99 -16.51 -36.76
C PHE A 453 19.95 -16.19 -38.26
N ASP A 454 19.87 -17.21 -39.12
CA ASP A 454 19.63 -17.04 -40.56
C ASP A 454 18.17 -17.34 -40.93
N PRO A 455 17.33 -16.33 -41.23
CA PRO A 455 15.92 -16.53 -41.57
C PRO A 455 15.71 -17.26 -42.92
N ASN A 456 16.77 -17.56 -43.68
CA ASN A 456 16.70 -18.28 -44.95
C ASN A 456 17.24 -19.72 -44.88
N ASP A 457 17.77 -20.19 -43.74
CA ASP A 457 18.17 -21.58 -43.54
C ASP A 457 17.12 -22.33 -42.71
N PRO A 458 16.31 -23.21 -43.32
CA PRO A 458 15.28 -23.97 -42.61
C PRO A 458 15.84 -25.06 -41.67
N ASN A 459 17.16 -25.24 -41.57
CA ASN A 459 17.80 -26.17 -40.65
C ASN A 459 18.67 -25.47 -39.60
N ASP A 460 18.50 -24.16 -39.40
CA ASP A 460 19.21 -23.43 -38.36
C ASP A 460 18.92 -24.06 -36.98
N PRO A 461 19.94 -24.52 -36.23
CA PRO A 461 19.75 -25.15 -34.93
C PRO A 461 19.13 -24.21 -33.88
N ASN A 462 19.20 -22.90 -34.08
CA ASN A 462 18.63 -21.89 -33.19
C ASN A 462 17.17 -21.57 -33.48
N PHE A 463 16.57 -22.17 -34.52
CA PHE A 463 15.19 -21.90 -34.92
C PHE A 463 14.18 -22.20 -33.81
N GLN A 464 14.51 -23.07 -32.83
CA GLN A 464 13.60 -23.51 -31.76
C GLN A 464 14.31 -23.94 -30.45
N ASP A 465 15.50 -23.41 -30.09
CA ASP A 465 16.19 -23.83 -28.85
C ASP A 465 15.86 -22.90 -27.65
N PRO A 466 14.94 -23.29 -26.74
CA PRO A 466 14.66 -22.55 -25.52
C PRO A 466 15.80 -22.60 -24.48
N ASN A 467 16.93 -23.26 -24.75
CA ASN A 467 18.11 -23.29 -23.90
C ASN A 467 19.29 -22.49 -24.47
N ASP A 468 19.08 -21.64 -25.48
CA ASP A 468 20.14 -20.79 -26.01
C ASP A 468 20.74 -19.93 -24.87
N PRO A 469 22.05 -20.05 -24.58
CA PRO A 469 22.71 -19.27 -23.52
C PRO A 469 22.76 -17.76 -23.78
N ASN A 470 22.44 -17.30 -24.99
CA ASN A 470 22.29 -15.88 -25.33
C ASN A 470 20.85 -15.36 -25.18
N PHE A 471 19.88 -16.22 -24.83
CA PHE A 471 18.53 -15.82 -24.45
C PHE A 471 18.61 -14.98 -23.16
N GLN A 472 18.70 -13.66 -23.31
CA GLN A 472 18.63 -12.71 -22.20
C GLN A 472 17.24 -12.07 -22.21
N ASP A 473 16.51 -12.31 -21.12
CA ASP A 473 15.15 -11.81 -20.80
C ASP A 473 15.03 -10.28 -20.87
#